data_AF-A0A7X8J056-F1
#
_entry.id   AF-A0A7X8J056-F1
#
_cell.length_a   1.000
_cell.length_b   1.000
_cell.length_c   1.000
_cell.angle_alpha   90.00
_cell.angle_beta   90.00
_cell.angle_gamma   90.00
#
_symmetry.space_group_name_H-M   'P 1'
#
loop_
_entity.id
_entity.type
_entity.pdbx_description
1 polymer ?
#
loop_
_entity_poly.entity_id
_entity_poly.type
_entity_poly.pdbx_seq_one_letter_code
_entity_poly.pdbx_strand_id
1 'polypeptide(L)'
;QSQRTDRYNEQGLFLRISDIIEDNISTFRDKDGRKGFLLEKAGIQGDLTEFGSSLSLSISDYDQRIADMQAALYKKEESYYLQFSRLETYINQMNSQMNWLMSQLGAFG
;
A
#
# COMPACT_ATOMS: atom_id res chain seq x y z
N GLN A 1 7.74 32.30 -25.74
CA GLN A 1 6.49 32.41 -24.96
C GLN A 1 5.51 33.43 -25.53
N SER A 2 5.95 34.47 -26.26
CA SER A 2 5.06 35.48 -26.87
C SER A 2 3.92 34.88 -27.71
N GLN A 3 4.21 33.92 -28.58
CA GLN A 3 3.20 33.31 -29.46
C GLN A 3 1.98 32.70 -28.75
N ARG A 4 2.10 32.14 -27.53
CA ARG A 4 0.96 31.48 -26.87
C ARG A 4 0.04 32.48 -26.17
N THR A 5 0.62 33.54 -25.60
CA THR A 5 -0.12 34.63 -24.96
C THR A 5 -0.81 35.51 -26.00
N ASP A 6 -0.15 35.76 -27.13
CA ASP A 6 -0.73 36.48 -28.27
C ASP A 6 -1.90 35.67 -28.88
N ARG A 7 -1.71 34.35 -29.07
CA ARG A 7 -2.81 33.43 -29.46
C ARG A 7 -3.96 33.43 -28.46
N TYR A 8 -3.68 33.39 -27.16
CA TYR A 8 -4.76 33.36 -26.16
C TYR A 8 -5.65 34.61 -26.23
N ASN A 9 -5.06 35.77 -26.53
CA ASN A 9 -5.78 37.04 -26.65
C ASN A 9 -6.45 37.24 -28.02
N GLU A 10 -5.92 36.61 -29.08
CA GLU A 10 -6.41 36.76 -30.46
C GLU A 10 -7.28 35.60 -30.97
N GLN A 11 -7.31 34.46 -30.27
CA GLN A 11 -7.98 33.24 -30.72
C GLN A 11 -9.29 32.94 -29.99
N GLY A 12 -10.27 32.39 -30.74
CA GLY A 12 -11.60 32.03 -30.26
C GLY A 12 -11.61 30.88 -29.23
N LEU A 13 -12.73 30.71 -28.54
CA LEU A 13 -12.94 29.74 -27.44
C LEU A 13 -12.43 28.32 -27.75
N PHE A 14 -12.67 27.84 -28.98
CA PHE A 14 -12.27 26.49 -29.39
C PHE A 14 -10.75 26.26 -29.34
N LEU A 15 -9.95 27.28 -29.66
CA LEU A 15 -8.48 27.17 -29.64
C LEU A 15 -7.96 27.11 -28.20
N ARG A 16 -8.60 27.86 -27.28
CA ARG A 16 -8.31 27.76 -25.84
C ARG A 16 -8.65 26.38 -25.27
N ILE A 17 -9.78 25.80 -25.68
CA ILE A 17 -10.15 24.43 -25.29
C ILE A 17 -9.14 23.42 -25.84
N SER A 18 -8.71 23.58 -27.10
CA SER A 18 -7.69 22.73 -27.71
C SER A 18 -6.37 22.77 -26.93
N ASP A 19 -5.88 23.96 -26.59
CA ASP A 19 -4.66 24.14 -25.79
C ASP A 19 -4.76 23.46 -24.42
N ILE A 20 -5.92 23.56 -23.74
CA ILE A 20 -6.15 22.90 -22.44
C ILE A 20 -6.10 21.38 -22.59
N ILE A 21 -6.75 20.84 -23.61
CA ILE A 21 -6.73 19.40 -23.86
C ILE A 21 -5.30 18.95 -24.13
N GLU A 22 -4.57 19.65 -25.00
CA GLU A 22 -3.18 19.33 -25.34
C GLU A 22 -2.24 19.38 -24.12
N ASP A 23 -2.36 20.41 -23.26
CA ASP A 23 -1.58 20.52 -22.02
C ASP A 23 -1.87 19.37 -21.03
N ASN A 24 -3.02 18.72 -21.11
CA ASN A 24 -3.39 17.62 -20.22
C ASN A 24 -3.01 16.25 -20.79
N ILE A 25 -3.11 16.04 -22.10
CA ILE A 25 -2.96 14.71 -22.73
C ILE A 25 -1.69 14.55 -23.56
N SER A 26 -0.91 15.60 -23.79
CA SER A 26 0.26 15.53 -24.67
C SER A 26 1.29 14.51 -24.17
N THR A 27 1.67 13.58 -25.04
CA THR A 27 2.71 12.59 -24.79
C THR A 27 4.13 13.14 -25.04
N PHE A 28 4.22 14.34 -25.64
CA PHE A 28 5.48 15.05 -25.87
C PHE A 28 5.91 15.80 -24.61
N ARG A 29 7.23 15.90 -24.41
CA ARG A 29 7.79 16.66 -23.30
C ARG A 29 7.82 18.14 -23.63
N ASP A 30 7.44 18.97 -22.68
CA ASP A 30 7.59 20.41 -22.72
C ASP A 30 9.06 20.82 -22.55
N LYS A 31 9.31 22.13 -22.59
CA LYS A 31 10.64 22.74 -22.36
C LYS A 31 11.24 22.42 -20.99
N ASP A 32 10.43 22.01 -20.03
CA ASP A 32 10.82 21.66 -18.66
C ASP A 32 10.94 20.12 -18.50
N GLY A 33 10.79 19.35 -19.60
CA GLY A 33 10.92 17.89 -19.62
C GLY A 33 9.66 17.13 -19.19
N ARG A 34 8.54 17.83 -18.94
CA ARG A 34 7.29 17.27 -18.42
C ARG A 34 6.30 16.98 -19.54
N LYS A 35 5.54 15.89 -19.42
CA LYS A 35 4.43 15.57 -20.34
C LYS A 35 3.14 16.23 -19.87
N GLY A 36 2.05 15.94 -20.60
CA GLY A 36 0.71 16.33 -20.23
C GLY A 36 0.34 15.94 -18.80
N PHE A 37 -0.37 16.82 -18.11
CA PHE A 37 -0.62 16.72 -16.68
C PHE A 37 -1.23 15.38 -16.23
N LEU A 38 -2.14 14.80 -17.02
CA LEU A 38 -2.76 13.52 -16.68
C LEU A 38 -1.77 12.35 -16.78
N LEU A 39 -0.82 12.45 -17.70
CA LEU A 39 0.21 11.44 -17.92
C LEU A 39 1.30 11.49 -16.87
N GLU A 40 1.63 12.67 -16.35
CA GLU A 40 2.51 12.80 -15.16
C GLU A 40 1.85 12.22 -13.90
N LYS A 41 0.51 12.25 -13.81
CA LYS A 41 -0.23 11.66 -12.70
C LYS A 41 -0.38 10.14 -12.80
N ALA A 42 -0.77 9.64 -13.96
CA ALA A 42 -1.03 8.21 -14.17
C ALA A 42 0.25 7.42 -14.51
N GLY A 43 1.17 8.02 -15.25
CA GLY A 43 2.32 7.34 -15.87
C GLY A 43 1.99 6.82 -17.27
N ILE A 44 3.02 6.50 -18.04
CA ILE A 44 2.93 5.85 -19.36
C ILE A 44 3.84 4.65 -19.35
N GLN A 45 3.32 3.48 -19.71
CA GLN A 45 4.10 2.25 -19.82
C GLN A 45 5.25 2.42 -20.84
N GLY A 46 6.48 2.06 -20.44
CA GLY A 46 7.68 2.21 -21.27
C GLY A 46 8.27 3.62 -21.29
N ASP A 47 7.75 4.56 -20.50
CA ASP A 47 8.33 5.90 -20.30
C ASP A 47 8.85 6.06 -18.86
N LEU A 48 9.71 7.06 -18.63
CA LEU A 48 10.21 7.41 -17.29
C LEU A 48 9.08 7.67 -16.27
N THR A 49 7.90 8.09 -16.73
CA THR A 49 6.75 8.31 -15.84
C THR A 49 6.05 7.02 -15.39
N GLU A 50 6.37 5.84 -15.94
CA GLU A 50 5.79 4.55 -15.53
C GLU A 50 5.93 4.28 -14.03
N PHE A 51 7.13 4.48 -13.51
CA PHE A 51 7.46 4.26 -12.10
C PHE A 51 7.57 5.56 -11.29
N GLY A 52 7.58 6.71 -11.98
CA GLY A 52 7.73 8.03 -11.37
C GLY A 52 6.43 8.83 -11.22
N SER A 53 5.29 8.31 -11.70
CA SER A 53 4.02 9.02 -11.61
C SER A 53 3.51 9.10 -10.18
N SER A 54 2.70 10.12 -9.88
CA SER A 54 2.09 10.28 -8.56
C SER A 54 1.25 9.05 -8.15
N LEU A 55 0.58 8.41 -9.11
CA LEU A 55 -0.21 7.21 -8.85
C LEU A 55 0.69 6.00 -8.58
N SER A 56 1.74 5.80 -9.38
CA SER A 56 2.70 4.71 -9.22
C SER A 56 3.39 4.76 -7.85
N LEU A 57 3.82 5.96 -7.45
CA LEU A 57 4.39 6.19 -6.11
C LEU A 57 3.38 5.90 -4.98
N SER A 58 2.12 6.29 -5.17
CA SER A 58 1.07 6.00 -4.17
C SER A 58 0.80 4.51 -4.05
N ILE A 59 0.74 3.79 -5.17
CA ILE A 59 0.59 2.32 -5.19
C ILE A 59 1.75 1.67 -4.45
N SER A 60 2.99 2.08 -4.74
CA SER A 60 4.17 1.53 -4.08
C SER A 60 4.17 1.78 -2.56
N ASP A 61 3.71 2.95 -2.09
CA ASP A 61 3.55 3.22 -0.65
C ASP A 61 2.48 2.31 -0.03
N TYR A 62 1.35 2.10 -0.71
CA TYR A 62 0.32 1.18 -0.23
C TYR A 62 0.81 -0.27 -0.19
N ASP A 63 1.54 -0.73 -1.19
CA ASP A 63 2.12 -2.09 -1.22
C ASP A 63 3.07 -2.30 -0.06
N GLN A 64 3.93 -1.32 0.25
CA GLN A 64 4.83 -1.39 1.39
C GLN A 64 4.06 -1.48 2.72
N ARG A 65 3.03 -0.65 2.90
CA ARG A 65 2.18 -0.68 4.10
C ARG A 65 1.46 -2.02 4.24
N ILE A 66 0.97 -2.59 3.15
CA ILE A 66 0.33 -3.90 3.14
C ILE A 66 1.33 -4.97 3.58
N ALA A 67 2.55 -4.96 3.04
CA ALA A 67 3.61 -5.90 3.42
C ALA A 67 3.96 -5.80 4.92
N ASP A 68 4.09 -4.59 5.44
CA ASP A 68 4.37 -4.35 6.86
C ASP A 68 3.22 -4.87 7.75
N MET A 69 1.97 -4.62 7.36
CA MET A 69 0.79 -5.12 8.06
C MET A 69 0.71 -6.65 8.04
N GLN A 70 1.00 -7.28 6.91
CA GLN A 70 1.06 -8.74 6.78
C GLN A 70 2.14 -9.32 7.70
N ALA A 71 3.34 -8.75 7.72
CA ALA A 71 4.40 -9.16 8.63
C ALA A 71 4.00 -9.03 10.10
N ALA A 72 3.28 -7.96 10.46
CA ALA A 72 2.75 -7.77 11.81
C ALA A 72 1.67 -8.81 12.17
N LEU A 73 0.80 -9.17 11.23
CA LEU A 73 -0.21 -10.22 11.42
C LEU A 73 0.45 -11.58 11.65
N TYR A 74 1.45 -11.96 10.84
CA TYR A 74 2.18 -13.22 11.02
C TYR A 74 2.86 -13.31 12.40
N LYS A 75 3.48 -12.23 12.87
CA LYS A 75 4.07 -12.19 14.23
C LYS A 75 3.02 -12.36 15.33
N LYS A 76 1.83 -11.78 15.15
CA LYS A 76 0.72 -11.96 16.11
C LYS A 76 0.19 -13.39 16.10
N GLU A 77 0.03 -13.97 14.92
CA GLU A 77 -0.39 -15.36 14.75
C GLU A 77 0.58 -16.31 15.46
N GLU A 78 1.89 -16.20 15.19
CA GLU A 78 2.92 -16.99 15.86
C GLU A 78 2.88 -16.82 17.38
N SER A 79 2.74 -15.59 17.88
CA SER A 79 2.63 -15.31 19.30
C SER A 79 1.42 -16.01 19.94
N TYR A 80 0.27 -16.01 19.27
CA TYR A 80 -0.92 -16.71 19.76
C TYR A 80 -0.76 -18.22 19.73
N TYR A 81 -0.13 -18.79 18.69
CA TYR A 81 0.21 -20.20 18.67
C TYR A 81 1.09 -20.61 19.86
N LEU A 82 2.14 -19.84 20.14
CA LEU A 82 3.03 -20.10 21.29
C LEU A 82 2.29 -19.98 22.63
N GLN A 83 1.41 -19.00 22.78
CA GLN A 83 0.59 -18.86 23.98
C GLN A 83 -0.34 -20.06 24.15
N PHE A 84 -0.98 -20.51 23.08
CA PHE A 84 -1.86 -21.67 23.10
C PHE A 84 -1.10 -22.95 23.49
N SER A 85 0.06 -23.23 22.89
CA SER A 85 0.87 -24.41 23.26
C SER A 85 1.35 -24.38 24.71
N ARG A 86 1.65 -23.18 25.26
CA ARG A 86 1.96 -23.03 26.69
C ARG A 86 0.76 -23.33 27.57
N LEU A 87 -0.43 -22.86 27.19
CA LEU A 87 -1.67 -23.17 27.91
C LEU A 87 -1.97 -24.67 27.89
N GLU A 88 -1.83 -25.34 26.75
CA GLU A 88 -1.97 -26.81 26.66
C GLU A 88 -0.99 -27.53 27.59
N THR A 89 0.27 -27.07 27.61
CA THR A 89 1.29 -27.62 28.51
C THR A 89 0.90 -27.45 29.98
N TYR A 90 0.44 -26.28 30.38
CA TYR A 90 -0.01 -26.03 31.74
C TYR A 90 -1.25 -26.82 32.12
N ILE A 91 -2.23 -26.95 31.22
CA ILE A 91 -3.42 -27.78 31.44
C ILE A 91 -3.02 -29.24 31.67
N ASN A 92 -2.09 -29.78 30.87
CA ASN A 92 -1.60 -31.15 31.02
C ASN A 92 -0.85 -31.36 32.34
N GLN A 93 -0.04 -30.39 32.74
CA GLN A 93 0.64 -30.42 34.05
C GLN A 93 -0.36 -30.35 35.20
N MET A 94 -1.35 -29.46 35.12
CA MET A 94 -2.39 -29.30 36.14
C MET A 94 -3.26 -30.56 36.28
N ASN A 95 -3.66 -31.18 35.17
CA ASN A 95 -4.39 -32.45 35.19
C ASN A 95 -3.58 -33.55 35.86
N SER A 96 -2.27 -33.61 35.58
CA SER A 96 -1.37 -34.57 36.23
C SER A 96 -1.23 -34.31 37.74
N GLN A 97 -1.16 -33.05 38.16
CA GLN A 97 -1.15 -32.65 39.58
C GLN A 97 -2.46 -33.00 40.27
N MET A 98 -3.61 -32.73 39.64
CA MET A 98 -4.92 -33.07 40.18
C MET A 98 -5.10 -34.58 40.34
N ASN A 99 -4.67 -35.37 39.35
CA ASN A 99 -4.69 -36.83 39.44
C ASN A 99 -3.82 -37.35 40.60
N TRP A 100 -2.63 -36.76 40.80
CA TRP A 100 -1.77 -37.09 41.94
C TRP A 100 -2.44 -36.77 43.28
N LEU A 101 -3.05 -35.59 43.41
CA LEU A 101 -3.79 -35.19 44.62
C LEU A 101 -4.97 -36.15 44.89
N MET A 102 -5.74 -36.50 43.87
CA MET A 102 -6.86 -37.45 43.99
C MET A 102 -6.38 -38.85 44.40
N SER A 103 -5.29 -39.33 43.80
CA SER A 103 -4.67 -40.61 44.19
C SER A 103 -4.26 -40.61 45.66
N GLN A 104 -3.76 -39.49 46.17
CA GLN A 104 -3.33 -39.41 47.55
C GLN A 104 -4.52 -39.36 48.52
N LEU A 105 -5.57 -38.60 48.19
CA LEU A 105 -6.81 -38.57 48.98
C LEU A 105 -7.52 -39.93 48.99
N GLY A 106 -7.53 -40.64 47.85
CA GLY A 106 -8.12 -41.98 47.75
C GLY A 106 -7.29 -43.08 48.43
N ALA A 107 -6.00 -42.86 48.67
CA ALA A 107 -5.15 -43.78 49.44
C ALA A 107 -5.26 -43.56 50.97
N PHE A 108 -5.80 -42.42 51.40
CA PHE A 108 -6.01 -42.09 52.82
C PHE A 108 -7.45 -42.36 53.32
N GLY A 109 -8.39 -42.67 52.43
CA GLY A 109 -9.76 -43.09 52.75
C GLY A 109 -9.94 -44.60 52.60
#